data_AF-A0A947JD99-F1
#
_entry.id   AF-A0A947JD99-F1
#
_cell.length_a   1.000
_cell.length_b   1.000
_cell.length_c   1.000
_cell.angle_alpha   90.00
_cell.angle_beta   90.00
_cell.angle_gamma   90.00
#
_symmetry.space_group_name_H-M   'P 1'
#
loop_
_entity.id
_entity.type
_entity.pdbx_description
1 polymer ?
#
loop_
_entity_poly.entity_id
_entity_poly.type
_entity_poly.pdbx_seq_one_letter_code
_entity_poly.pdbx_strand_id
1 'polypeptide(L)'
;MAKQTLELGRRWYVLHTYSGYEENVKRNLEQRIDSFDMQDKIFGVIVPKEKKIKIKNNKRVTVEEKIFPGYVLVEMIVTDDSWYVVRNTPNVTGFVGSGTTPTPIDQKEVDSLQNRMGVDEPTHKIDMEIDTAVRIIDGPFKNFEGKISNIDEARGKVKVLVNMFGRETPVELDALQVKKL
;
A
#
# COMPACT_ATOMS: atom_id res chain seq x y z
N MET A 1 -7.07 -26.81 -30.04
CA MET A 1 -6.41 -25.98 -29.01
C MET A 1 -6.85 -26.50 -27.65
N ALA A 2 -5.93 -26.79 -26.72
CA ALA A 2 -6.29 -27.28 -25.41
C ALA A 2 -7.14 -26.22 -24.70
N LYS A 3 -8.35 -26.58 -24.25
CA LYS A 3 -9.21 -25.68 -23.49
C LYS A 3 -8.46 -25.29 -22.22
N GLN A 4 -8.21 -24.00 -22.03
CA GLN A 4 -7.51 -23.48 -20.85
C GLN A 4 -8.50 -23.06 -19.77
N THR A 5 -9.79 -23.34 -19.97
CA THR A 5 -10.85 -23.11 -19.02
C THR A 5 -10.60 -23.90 -17.74
N LEU A 6 -10.35 -23.18 -16.65
CA LEU A 6 -10.37 -23.75 -15.31
C LEU A 6 -11.70 -23.34 -14.67
N GLU A 7 -12.59 -24.30 -14.40
CA GLU A 7 -13.85 -24.06 -13.67
C GLU A 7 -13.59 -23.88 -12.15
N LEU A 8 -12.60 -23.05 -11.81
CA LEU A 8 -12.16 -22.80 -10.45
C LEU A 8 -12.75 -21.51 -9.86
N GLY A 9 -13.59 -20.82 -10.64
CA GLY A 9 -14.22 -19.55 -10.28
C GLY A 9 -13.21 -18.39 -10.25
N ARG A 10 -13.52 -17.38 -9.44
CA ARG A 10 -12.66 -16.22 -9.19
C ARG A 10 -11.47 -16.64 -8.32
N ARG A 11 -10.26 -16.54 -8.85
CA ARG A 11 -9.03 -16.82 -8.11
C ARG A 11 -7.92 -15.84 -8.45
N TRP A 12 -6.92 -15.80 -7.57
CA TRP A 12 -5.70 -15.05 -7.77
C TRP A 12 -4.67 -15.88 -8.52
N TYR A 13 -4.01 -15.25 -9.47
CA TYR A 13 -2.96 -15.83 -10.30
C TYR A 13 -1.76 -14.90 -10.32
N VAL A 14 -0.58 -15.48 -10.51
CA VAL A 14 0.66 -14.73 -10.61
C VAL A 14 1.11 -14.64 -12.06
N LEU A 15 1.52 -13.45 -12.46
CA LEU A 15 2.13 -13.14 -13.75
C LEU A 15 3.61 -12.86 -13.57
N HIS A 16 4.43 -13.43 -14.44
CA HIS A 16 5.80 -12.97 -14.63
C HIS A 16 5.81 -11.77 -15.58
N THR A 17 6.59 -10.77 -15.21
CA THR A 17 6.82 -9.57 -16.00
C THR A 17 8.30 -9.23 -16.00
N TYR A 18 8.72 -8.37 -16.91
CA TYR A 18 10.06 -7.78 -16.80
C TYR A 18 10.14 -6.88 -15.56
N SER A 19 11.20 -7.04 -14.77
CA SER A 19 11.46 -6.20 -13.60
C SER A 19 11.58 -4.74 -14.03
N GLY A 20 10.90 -3.85 -13.31
CA GLY A 20 10.84 -2.41 -13.64
C GLY A 20 9.61 -2.00 -14.46
N TYR A 21 8.89 -2.95 -15.06
CA TYR A 21 7.69 -2.69 -15.87
C TYR A 21 6.39 -3.10 -15.18
N GLU A 22 6.41 -3.48 -13.90
CA GLU A 22 5.24 -4.01 -13.19
C GLU A 22 4.09 -3.00 -13.13
N GLU A 23 4.40 -1.73 -12.85
CA GLU A 23 3.41 -0.65 -12.84
C GLU A 23 2.84 -0.37 -14.24
N ASN A 24 3.67 -0.49 -15.28
CA ASN A 24 3.22 -0.39 -16.66
C ASN A 24 2.30 -1.56 -17.04
N VAL A 25 2.63 -2.78 -16.60
CA VAL A 25 1.78 -3.96 -16.81
C VAL A 25 0.43 -3.78 -16.13
N LYS A 26 0.42 -3.32 -14.87
CA LYS A 26 -0.82 -3.03 -14.16
C LYS A 26 -1.70 -2.06 -14.94
N ARG A 27 -1.15 -0.90 -15.32
CA ARG A 27 -1.89 0.12 -16.09
C ARG A 27 -2.38 -0.41 -17.44
N ASN A 28 -1.55 -1.17 -18.17
CA ASN A 28 -1.93 -1.74 -19.45
C ASN A 28 -3.02 -2.80 -19.32
N LEU A 29 -2.97 -3.60 -18.24
CA LEU A 29 -4.02 -4.58 -17.94
C LEU A 29 -5.34 -3.85 -17.64
N GLU A 30 -5.34 -2.86 -16.76
CA GLU A 30 -6.54 -2.06 -16.43
C GLU A 30 -7.16 -1.46 -17.70
N GLN A 31 -6.35 -0.80 -18.53
CA GLN A 31 -6.82 -0.24 -19.80
C GLN A 31 -7.40 -1.28 -20.76
N ARG A 32 -6.81 -2.49 -20.80
CA ARG A 32 -7.29 -3.58 -21.65
C ARG A 32 -8.57 -4.20 -21.10
N ILE A 33 -8.68 -4.36 -19.78
CA ILE A 33 -9.89 -4.85 -19.13
C ILE A 33 -11.06 -3.94 -19.51
N ASP A 34 -10.85 -2.63 -19.47
CA ASP A 34 -11.86 -1.64 -19.89
C ASP A 34 -12.13 -1.67 -21.39
N SER A 35 -11.09 -1.78 -22.23
CA SER A 35 -11.25 -1.75 -23.69
C SER A 35 -11.92 -3.02 -24.25
N PHE A 36 -11.76 -4.15 -23.59
CA PHE A 36 -12.31 -5.45 -24.00
C PHE A 36 -13.58 -5.83 -23.21
N ASP A 37 -14.09 -4.95 -22.35
CA ASP A 37 -15.28 -5.20 -21.49
C ASP A 37 -15.13 -6.49 -20.67
N MET A 38 -13.94 -6.72 -20.09
CA MET A 38 -13.61 -7.95 -19.34
C MET A 38 -13.74 -7.77 -17.82
N GLN A 39 -14.46 -6.74 -17.37
CA GLN A 39 -14.64 -6.42 -15.94
C GLN A 39 -15.44 -7.50 -15.19
N ASP A 40 -16.20 -8.32 -15.91
CA ASP A 40 -16.93 -9.49 -15.40
C ASP A 40 -16.01 -10.69 -15.12
N LYS A 41 -14.84 -10.74 -15.77
CA LYS A 41 -13.89 -11.87 -15.68
C LYS A 41 -12.62 -11.51 -14.93
N ILE A 42 -12.14 -10.26 -15.01
CA ILE A 42 -10.91 -9.80 -14.36
C ILE A 42 -11.29 -8.70 -13.36
N PHE A 43 -11.13 -9.01 -12.08
CA PHE A 43 -11.63 -8.17 -10.98
C PHE A 43 -10.60 -7.22 -10.40
N GLY A 44 -9.31 -7.55 -10.50
CA GLY A 44 -8.27 -6.75 -9.88
C GLY A 44 -6.86 -7.12 -10.32
N VAL A 45 -5.98 -6.12 -10.33
CA VAL A 45 -4.56 -6.29 -10.62
C VAL A 45 -3.75 -5.59 -9.54
N ILE A 46 -2.84 -6.32 -8.90
CA ILE A 46 -2.02 -5.84 -7.79
C ILE A 46 -0.55 -6.05 -8.09
N VAL A 47 0.24 -4.98 -7.90
CA VAL A 47 1.70 -5.05 -7.89
C VAL A 47 2.15 -5.21 -6.43
N PRO A 48 2.90 -6.26 -6.07
CA PRO A 48 3.32 -6.49 -4.70
C PRO A 48 4.39 -5.49 -4.25
N LYS A 49 3.94 -4.42 -3.59
CA LYS A 49 4.78 -3.35 -3.03
C LYS A 49 4.45 -3.09 -1.57
N GLU A 50 5.50 -2.84 -0.78
CA GLU A 50 5.45 -2.47 0.62
C GLU A 50 5.78 -0.98 0.76
N LYS A 51 4.98 -0.25 1.53
CA LYS A 51 5.25 1.16 1.85
C LYS A 51 6.21 1.22 3.02
N LYS A 52 7.43 1.72 2.81
CA LYS A 52 8.39 1.99 3.90
C LYS A 52 8.56 3.48 4.11
N ILE A 53 8.58 3.91 5.37
CA ILE A 53 8.93 5.28 5.72
C ILE A 53 10.45 5.38 5.75
N LYS A 54 11.04 6.14 4.82
CA LYS A 54 12.45 6.53 4.89
C LYS A 54 12.54 7.98 5.37
N ILE A 55 13.42 8.22 6.34
CA ILE A 55 13.73 9.59 6.78
C ILE A 55 14.78 10.14 5.82
N LYS A 56 14.40 11.13 5.02
CA LYS A 56 15.33 11.83 4.11
C LYS A 56 15.22 13.33 4.39
N ASN A 57 16.34 13.97 4.72
CA ASN A 57 16.41 15.40 5.05
C ASN A 57 15.44 15.84 6.17
N ASN A 58 15.38 15.08 7.26
CA ASN A 58 14.50 15.36 8.41
C ASN A 58 12.99 15.35 8.10
N LYS A 59 12.59 14.91 6.89
CA LYS A 59 11.20 14.69 6.49
C LYS A 59 10.97 13.20 6.24
N ARG A 60 9.83 12.70 6.71
CA ARG A 60 9.38 11.33 6.43
C ARG A 60 8.89 11.27 4.99
N VAL A 61 9.52 10.44 4.18
CA VAL A 61 9.08 10.17 2.80
C VAL A 61 8.65 8.72 2.75
N THR A 62 7.40 8.49 2.36
CA THR A 62 6.89 7.16 2.05
C THR A 62 7.51 6.71 0.74
N VAL A 63 8.36 5.68 0.79
CA VAL A 63 8.98 5.07 -0.37
C VAL A 63 8.35 3.69 -0.56
N GLU A 64 7.83 3.45 -1.75
CA GLU A 64 7.31 2.14 -2.13
C GLU A 64 8.48 1.23 -2.53
N GLU A 65 8.64 0.10 -1.84
CA GLU A 65 9.63 -0.92 -2.14
C GLU A 65 8.95 -2.19 -2.64
N LYS A 66 9.45 -2.80 -3.72
CA LYS A 66 8.84 -3.98 -4.32
C LYS A 66 9.18 -5.22 -3.48
N ILE A 67 8.16 -5.99 -3.09
CA ILE A 67 8.34 -7.23 -2.33
C ILE A 67 8.86 -8.34 -3.25
N PHE A 68 8.28 -8.42 -4.46
CA PHE A 68 8.63 -9.41 -5.48
C PHE A 68 8.82 -8.70 -6.84
N PRO A 69 10.06 -8.29 -7.19
CA PRO A 69 10.31 -7.66 -8.48
C PRO A 69 10.08 -8.64 -9.63
N GLY A 70 9.41 -8.19 -10.69
CA GLY A 70 9.04 -9.00 -11.86
C GLY A 70 7.77 -9.85 -11.67
N TYR A 71 6.98 -9.61 -10.62
CA TYR A 71 5.73 -10.32 -10.36
C TYR A 71 4.55 -9.37 -10.27
N VAL A 72 3.42 -9.76 -10.86
CA VAL A 72 2.13 -9.06 -10.76
C VAL A 72 1.06 -10.08 -10.42
N LEU A 73 0.18 -9.75 -9.48
CA LEU A 73 -0.95 -10.58 -9.12
C LEU A 73 -2.19 -10.10 -9.88
N VAL A 74 -2.95 -11.04 -10.43
CA VAL A 74 -4.22 -10.78 -11.11
C VAL A 74 -5.31 -11.66 -10.54
N GLU A 75 -6.44 -11.06 -10.24
CA GLU A 75 -7.64 -11.74 -9.80
C GLU A 75 -8.59 -11.89 -10.99
N MET A 76 -8.84 -13.13 -11.41
CA MET A 76 -9.66 -13.40 -12.58
C MET A 76 -10.34 -14.77 -12.54
N ILE A 77 -11.34 -14.94 -13.40
CA ILE A 77 -11.89 -16.24 -13.80
C ILE A 77 -11.14 -16.66 -15.07
N VAL A 78 -10.51 -17.84 -15.07
CA VAL A 78 -9.72 -18.31 -16.22
C VAL A 78 -10.64 -18.86 -17.31
N THR A 79 -10.92 -18.01 -18.28
CA THR A 79 -11.51 -18.32 -19.58
C THR A 79 -10.49 -18.09 -20.69
N ASP A 80 -10.70 -18.67 -21.88
CA ASP A 80 -9.80 -18.47 -23.02
C ASP A 80 -9.63 -16.97 -23.37
N ASP A 81 -10.69 -16.17 -23.26
CA ASP A 81 -10.66 -14.72 -23.51
C ASP A 81 -9.82 -13.97 -22.47
N SER A 82 -10.12 -14.17 -21.18
CA SER A 82 -9.39 -13.50 -20.09
C SER A 82 -7.92 -13.89 -20.08
N TRP A 83 -7.61 -15.15 -20.40
CA TRP A 83 -6.24 -15.63 -20.52
C TRP A 83 -5.54 -14.94 -21.70
N TYR A 84 -6.21 -14.82 -22.84
CA TYR A 84 -5.67 -14.16 -24.03
C TYR A 84 -5.38 -12.67 -23.77
N VAL A 85 -6.29 -11.96 -23.10
CA VAL A 85 -6.12 -10.53 -22.77
C VAL A 85 -4.88 -10.32 -21.89
N VAL A 86 -4.76 -11.13 -20.83
CA VAL A 86 -3.62 -11.04 -19.90
C VAL A 86 -2.32 -11.43 -20.59
N ARG A 87 -2.31 -12.54 -21.34
CA ARG A 87 -1.11 -13.06 -22.00
C ARG A 87 -0.56 -12.10 -23.07
N ASN A 88 -1.45 -11.43 -23.80
CA ASN A 88 -1.07 -10.48 -24.86
C ASN A 88 -0.85 -9.06 -24.36
N THR A 89 -0.90 -8.83 -23.05
CA THR A 89 -0.55 -7.53 -22.49
C THR A 89 0.96 -7.29 -22.62
N PRO A 90 1.39 -6.08 -23.06
CA PRO A 90 2.80 -5.76 -23.16
C PRO A 90 3.53 -5.96 -21.83
N ASN A 91 4.78 -6.46 -21.90
CA ASN A 91 5.67 -6.72 -20.76
C ASN A 91 5.27 -7.90 -19.84
N VAL A 92 4.19 -8.64 -20.18
CA VAL A 92 3.85 -9.91 -19.53
C VAL A 92 4.60 -11.04 -20.23
N THR A 93 5.45 -11.75 -19.50
CA THR A 93 6.22 -12.89 -20.04
C THR A 93 5.45 -14.19 -19.96
N GLY A 94 4.51 -14.32 -19.01
CA GLY A 94 3.61 -15.46 -18.90
C GLY A 94 2.96 -15.58 -17.52
N PHE A 95 2.11 -16.59 -17.34
CA PHE A 95 1.60 -16.98 -16.03
C PHE A 95 2.61 -17.85 -15.30
N VAL A 96 2.59 -17.79 -13.97
CA VAL A 96 3.30 -18.76 -13.12
C VAL A 96 2.51 -20.07 -13.12
N GLY A 97 3.17 -21.15 -13.56
CA GLY A 97 2.58 -22.47 -13.62
C GLY A 97 3.33 -23.41 -14.54
N SER A 98 2.86 -24.66 -14.61
CA SER A 98 3.40 -25.67 -15.50
C SER A 98 2.89 -25.46 -16.93
N GLY A 99 3.60 -24.62 -17.70
CA GLY A 99 3.36 -24.42 -19.13
C GLY A 99 2.32 -23.35 -19.44
N THR A 100 1.16 -23.74 -19.99
CA THR A 100 0.12 -22.81 -20.47
C THR A 100 -0.99 -22.56 -19.46
N THR A 101 -1.09 -23.39 -18.42
CA THR A 101 -2.18 -23.34 -17.45
C THR A 101 -1.75 -22.55 -16.22
N PRO A 102 -2.48 -21.48 -15.84
CA PRO A 102 -2.11 -20.67 -14.69
C PRO A 102 -2.39 -21.42 -13.38
N THR A 103 -1.45 -21.39 -12.45
CA THR A 103 -1.64 -21.99 -11.12
C THR A 103 -2.31 -20.98 -10.19
N PRO A 104 -3.47 -21.30 -9.59
CA PRO A 104 -4.11 -20.42 -8.64
C PRO A 104 -3.32 -20.35 -7.33
N ILE A 105 -3.27 -19.17 -6.74
CA ILE A 105 -2.73 -18.95 -5.39
C ILE A 105 -3.83 -19.29 -4.37
N ASP A 106 -3.43 -19.82 -3.23
CA ASP A 106 -4.34 -19.98 -2.10
C ASP A 106 -4.78 -18.63 -1.55
N GLN A 107 -6.08 -18.50 -1.25
CA GLN A 107 -6.65 -17.25 -0.75
C GLN A 107 -5.93 -16.77 0.53
N LYS A 108 -5.52 -17.70 1.40
CA LYS A 108 -4.78 -17.39 2.64
C LYS A 108 -3.44 -16.70 2.38
N GLU A 109 -2.74 -17.07 1.31
CA GLU A 109 -1.45 -16.46 0.94
C GLU A 109 -1.68 -15.06 0.36
N VAL A 110 -2.73 -14.90 -0.45
CA VAL A 110 -3.12 -13.58 -0.98
C VAL A 110 -3.54 -12.65 0.13
N ASP A 111 -4.36 -13.11 1.08
CA ASP A 111 -4.78 -12.31 2.23
C ASP A 111 -3.56 -11.92 3.08
N SER A 112 -2.64 -12.86 3.30
CA SER A 112 -1.38 -12.59 4.01
C SER A 112 -0.50 -11.57 3.27
N LEU A 113 -0.44 -11.64 1.94
CA LEU A 113 0.28 -10.69 1.11
C LEU A 113 -0.40 -9.32 1.11
N GLN A 114 -1.72 -9.28 1.02
CA GLN A 114 -2.52 -8.06 1.09
C GLN A 114 -2.36 -7.39 2.45
N ASN A 115 -2.34 -8.12 3.55
CA ASN A 115 -2.03 -7.58 4.88
C ASN A 115 -0.60 -7.03 4.98
N ARG A 116 0.35 -7.57 4.21
CA ARG A 116 1.73 -7.04 4.13
C ARG A 116 1.88 -5.84 3.20
N MET A 117 1.06 -5.73 2.17
CA MET A 117 1.04 -4.59 1.23
C MET A 117 0.22 -3.43 1.79
N GLY A 118 -0.96 -3.77 2.28
CA GLY A 118 -1.88 -2.96 3.06
C GLY A 118 -1.61 -3.17 4.53
N VAL A 119 -0.35 -3.04 4.95
CA VAL A 119 -0.13 -2.49 6.29
C VAL A 119 -0.97 -1.22 6.27
N ASP A 120 -2.12 -1.27 6.98
CA ASP A 120 -2.83 -0.13 7.55
C ASP A 120 -1.89 1.06 7.52
N GLU A 121 -2.26 2.19 6.88
CA GLU A 121 -1.57 3.48 7.05
C GLU A 121 -0.95 3.47 8.43
N PRO A 122 0.38 3.28 8.60
CA PRO A 122 0.95 2.61 9.77
C PRO A 122 0.26 3.23 10.94
N THR A 123 -0.78 2.55 11.49
CA THR A 123 -1.77 3.28 12.31
C THR A 123 -0.87 3.82 13.35
N HIS A 124 -0.69 5.13 13.31
CA HIS A 124 0.39 5.73 14.03
C HIS A 124 -0.06 5.42 15.43
N LYS A 125 0.51 4.37 16.04
CA LYS A 125 0.52 4.20 17.46
C LYS A 125 1.39 5.37 17.85
N ILE A 126 0.75 6.52 17.89
CA ILE A 126 1.21 7.68 18.57
C ILE A 126 1.26 7.12 19.98
N ASP A 127 2.42 6.60 20.39
CA ASP A 127 2.70 6.15 21.76
C ASP A 127 2.77 7.39 22.67
N MET A 128 1.79 8.28 22.53
CA MET A 128 1.60 9.47 23.31
C MET A 128 0.24 9.35 23.94
N GLU A 129 0.21 9.55 25.24
CA GLU A 129 -1.03 9.57 26.01
C GLU A 129 -1.41 11.04 26.24
N ILE A 130 -2.72 11.29 26.33
CA ILE A 130 -3.23 12.58 26.79
C ILE A 130 -2.62 12.87 28.17
N ASP A 131 -2.27 14.13 28.43
CA ASP A 131 -1.58 14.63 29.62
C ASP A 131 -0.08 14.25 29.75
N THR A 132 0.52 13.67 28.71
CA THR A 132 1.97 13.46 28.66
C THR A 132 2.72 14.78 28.43
N ALA A 133 3.80 15.00 29.17
CA ALA A 133 4.73 16.10 28.94
C ALA A 133 5.55 15.86 27.67
N VAL A 134 5.54 16.83 26.76
CA VAL A 134 6.26 16.78 25.49
C VAL A 134 7.07 18.05 25.28
N ARG A 135 8.22 17.90 24.63
CA ARG A 135 9.04 19.01 24.13
C ARG A 135 8.89 19.13 22.63
N ILE A 136 8.67 20.35 22.16
CA ILE A 136 8.56 20.65 20.74
C ILE A 136 9.97 20.72 20.15
N ILE A 137 10.23 19.94 19.11
CA ILE A 137 11.56 19.82 18.47
C ILE A 137 11.66 20.60 17.15
N ASP A 138 10.54 21.03 16.60
CA ASP A 138 10.46 21.67 15.27
C ASP A 138 9.39 22.77 15.21
N GLY A 139 9.57 23.73 14.30
CA GLY A 139 8.64 24.86 14.13
C GLY A 139 8.95 26.09 15.01
N PRO A 140 8.07 27.12 14.99
CA PRO A 140 8.28 28.39 15.70
C PRO A 140 8.26 28.26 17.22
N PHE A 141 7.75 27.13 17.73
CA PHE A 141 7.68 26.79 19.15
C PHE A 141 8.74 25.78 19.57
N LYS A 142 9.81 25.62 18.79
CA LYS A 142 10.92 24.74 19.13
C LYS A 142 11.51 25.07 20.51
N ASN A 143 11.83 24.02 21.28
CA ASN A 143 12.30 24.05 22.67
C ASN A 143 11.27 24.44 23.73
N PHE A 144 10.02 24.72 23.35
CA PHE A 144 8.96 24.85 24.35
C PHE A 144 8.50 23.49 24.87
N GLU A 145 8.09 23.48 26.13
CA GLU A 145 7.52 22.33 26.80
C GLU A 145 6.02 22.53 26.97
N GLY A 146 5.27 21.45 26.83
CA GLY A 146 3.83 21.47 26.95
C GLY A 146 3.27 20.10 27.28
N LYS A 147 1.94 20.05 27.44
CA LYS A 147 1.19 18.83 27.70
C LYS A 147 0.27 18.50 26.55
N ILE A 148 0.17 17.23 26.18
CA ILE A 148 -0.79 16.81 25.15
C ILE A 148 -2.21 16.92 25.71
N SER A 149 -3.08 17.69 25.06
CA SER A 149 -4.49 17.80 25.41
C SER A 149 -5.37 16.88 24.57
N ASN A 150 -5.03 16.68 23.30
CA ASN A 150 -5.81 15.83 22.40
C ASN A 150 -4.91 15.29 21.27
N ILE A 151 -5.21 14.08 20.78
CA ILE A 151 -4.49 13.40 19.71
C ILE A 151 -5.51 13.04 18.63
N ASP A 152 -5.30 13.56 17.43
CA ASP A 152 -6.04 13.19 16.23
C ASP A 152 -5.22 12.17 15.45
N GLU A 153 -5.42 10.88 15.78
CA GLU A 153 -4.72 9.77 15.14
C GLU A 153 -5.07 9.65 13.65
N ALA A 154 -6.30 10.00 13.26
CA ALA A 154 -6.77 9.94 11.87
C ALA A 154 -6.05 10.97 10.97
N ARG A 155 -5.65 12.12 11.54
CA ARG A 155 -4.94 13.18 10.80
C ARG A 155 -3.45 13.30 11.14
N GLY A 156 -2.95 12.49 12.07
CA GLY A 156 -1.56 12.55 12.54
C GLY A 156 -1.21 13.84 13.29
N LYS A 157 -2.19 14.53 13.87
CA LYS A 157 -2.01 15.81 14.54
C LYS A 157 -2.20 15.70 16.05
N VAL A 158 -1.49 16.53 16.80
CA VAL A 158 -1.57 16.61 18.26
C VAL A 158 -1.85 18.05 18.69
N LYS A 159 -2.76 18.22 19.66
CA LYS A 159 -2.97 19.49 20.35
C LYS A 159 -2.14 19.49 21.62
N VAL A 160 -1.20 20.42 21.71
CA VAL A 160 -0.31 20.59 22.85
C VAL A 160 -0.65 21.91 23.54
N LEU A 161 -0.83 21.88 24.86
CA LEU A 161 -0.91 23.04 25.71
C LEU A 161 0.51 23.47 26.07
N VAL A 162 0.98 24.54 25.45
CA VAL A 162 2.29 25.10 25.73
C VAL A 162 2.14 26.19 26.76
N ASN A 163 2.98 26.16 27.79
CA ASN A 163 3.02 27.24 28.78
C ASN A 163 3.84 28.40 28.21
N MET A 164 3.16 29.48 27.83
CA MET A 164 3.79 30.72 27.39
C MET A 164 3.35 31.83 28.35
N PHE A 165 4.32 32.51 28.97
CA PHE A 165 4.06 33.65 29.86
C PHE A 165 3.10 33.35 31.03
N GLY A 166 3.15 32.13 31.58
CA GLY A 166 2.29 31.71 32.68
C GLY A 166 0.83 31.43 32.27
N ARG A 167 0.56 31.29 30.96
CA ARG A 167 -0.74 30.92 30.40
C ARG A 167 -0.58 29.69 29.50
N GLU A 168 -1.51 28.76 29.63
CA GLU A 168 -1.57 27.59 28.76
C GLU A 168 -2.23 27.97 27.43
N THR A 169 -1.47 27.88 26.34
CA THR A 169 -1.96 28.18 24.99
C THR A 169 -2.03 26.89 24.19
N PRO A 170 -3.21 26.50 23.65
CA PRO A 170 -3.32 25.32 22.80
C PRO A 170 -2.73 25.59 21.42
N VAL A 171 -1.77 24.77 21.01
CA VAL A 171 -1.19 24.77 19.67
C VAL A 171 -1.42 23.42 19.00
N GLU A 172 -1.78 23.44 17.72
CA GLU A 172 -1.92 22.24 16.90
C GLU A 172 -0.60 21.99 16.16
N LEU A 173 0.01 20.84 16.43
CA LEU A 173 1.29 20.42 15.88
C LEU A 173 1.16 19.04 15.23
N ASP A 174 2.08 18.72 14.33
CA ASP A 174 2.19 17.36 13.81
C ASP A 174 2.84 16.47 14.88
N ALA A 175 2.40 15.20 15.01
CA ALA A 175 2.97 14.24 15.96
C ALA A 175 4.50 14.07 15.80
N LEU A 176 5.04 14.41 14.63
CA LEU A 176 6.48 14.40 14.33
C LEU A 176 7.27 15.54 14.95
N GLN A 177 6.61 16.65 15.27
CA GLN A 177 7.25 17.86 15.77
C GLN A 177 7.37 17.89 17.29
N VAL A 178 6.88 16.86 17.96
CA VAL A 178 6.88 16.72 19.42
C VAL A 178 7.67 15.48 19.83
N LYS A 179 8.39 15.58 20.94
CA LYS A 179 9.15 14.49 21.55
C LYS A 179 8.72 14.32 23.00
N LYS A 180 8.37 13.10 23.40
CA LYS A 180 8.06 12.77 24.79
C LYS A 180 9.26 13.04 25.70
N LEU A 181 8.99 13.64 26.86
CA LEU A 181 9.95 13.83 27.95
C LEU A 181 10.00 12.58 28.84
#